data_AF-A0A7Z9FZB2-F1
#
_entry.id   AF-A0A7Z9FZB2-F1
#
_cell.length_a   1.000
_cell.length_b   1.000
_cell.length_c   1.000
_cell.angle_alpha   90.00
_cell.angle_beta   90.00
_cell.angle_gamma   90.00
#
_symmetry.space_group_name_H-M   'P 1'
#
loop_
_entity.id
_entity.type
_entity.pdbx_description
1 polymer ?
#
loop_
_entity_poly.entity_id
_entity_poly.type
_entity_poly.pdbx_seq_one_letter_code
_entity_poly.pdbx_strand_id
1 'polypeptide(L)'
;MPCIGGPSSARFRYTVHGPVFKEKNGRFFAAALCGWRDTRHAEQFWRMNLARTRDQLMEAMELDQLPWFNFCYGTAEGDFGYIQLGCCPIRPVRLGEFLTLDGTTSKTLWQGVVALAQLPQVHNPTTGFVQSCNTSADQTTTGLKMKAEDFPPGVFFGHYGAKWRGRGTRSLEVLSKAKDFTLTDATNLAFDTFTLATRFWQHPLMVAYDRYREEIVNAPRELDQAAKAVREWNGLITKESVGATLFRFWRIAYAEKYPAALGEEQADTFPKTEKEQRDAATALVSAVKKLQKYHTSALVPWGEILRLRCHRPVPRWRRWPK
;
A
#
# COMPACT_ATOMS: atom_id res chain seq x y z
N MET A 1 12.19 21.12 -33.05
CA MET A 1 12.08 22.28 -32.15
C MET A 1 13.49 22.80 -31.90
N PRO A 2 13.83 24.04 -32.27
CA PRO A 2 15.10 24.62 -31.88
C PRO A 2 15.04 24.93 -30.38
N CYS A 3 16.12 24.65 -29.64
CA CYS A 3 16.25 25.07 -28.25
C CYS A 3 16.23 26.61 -28.20
N ILE A 4 15.11 27.20 -27.78
CA ILE A 4 14.96 28.64 -27.60
C ILE A 4 15.50 29.00 -26.22
N GLY A 5 16.79 29.35 -26.14
CA GLY A 5 17.40 29.84 -24.90
C GLY A 5 18.88 30.14 -25.12
N GLY A 6 19.28 31.38 -24.86
CA GLY A 6 20.69 31.75 -24.77
C GLY A 6 21.40 31.02 -23.63
N PRO A 7 22.73 31.12 -23.51
CA PRO A 7 23.47 30.50 -22.41
C PRO A 7 22.91 30.99 -21.07
N SER A 8 22.56 30.05 -20.20
CA SER A 8 22.19 30.32 -18.81
C SER A 8 23.24 29.72 -17.89
N SER A 9 23.49 30.40 -16.76
CA SER A 9 24.40 29.90 -15.73
C SER A 9 23.62 29.46 -14.51
N ALA A 10 24.06 28.36 -13.89
CA ALA A 10 23.50 27.86 -12.64
C ALA A 10 24.64 27.55 -11.66
N ARG A 11 24.43 27.83 -10.38
CA ARG A 11 25.38 27.54 -9.30
C ARG A 11 24.89 26.34 -8.49
N PHE A 12 25.70 25.30 -8.42
CA PHE A 12 25.44 24.12 -7.59
C PHE A 12 26.31 24.21 -6.34
N ARG A 13 25.70 24.02 -5.15
CA ARG A 13 26.39 24.01 -3.87
C ARG A 13 26.34 22.61 -3.28
N TYR A 14 27.42 22.20 -2.62
CA TYR A 14 27.56 20.91 -1.98
C TYR A 14 28.04 21.10 -0.55
N THR A 15 27.63 20.19 0.32
CA THR A 15 28.12 20.07 1.70
C THR A 15 28.69 18.66 1.89
N VAL A 16 29.23 18.38 3.08
CA VAL A 16 29.60 17.00 3.47
C VAL A 16 28.40 16.03 3.41
N HIS A 17 27.18 16.51 3.57
CA HIS A 17 25.95 15.70 3.52
C HIS A 17 25.53 15.35 2.09
N GLY A 18 25.81 16.24 1.13
CA GLY A 18 25.36 16.11 -0.25
C GLY A 18 24.97 17.45 -0.91
N PRO A 19 24.28 17.41 -2.07
CA PRO A 19 23.88 18.60 -2.80
C PRO A 19 22.87 19.44 -2.02
N VAL A 20 23.03 20.76 -2.08
CA VAL A 20 22.05 21.71 -1.57
C VAL A 20 20.95 21.88 -2.61
N PHE A 21 19.72 21.48 -2.25
CA PHE A 21 18.57 21.49 -3.17
C PHE A 21 17.61 22.66 -2.92
N LYS A 22 17.73 23.33 -1.78
CA LYS A 22 16.85 24.45 -1.42
C LYS A 22 17.55 25.45 -0.52
N GLU A 23 17.28 26.72 -0.80
CA GLU A 23 17.53 27.83 0.11
C GLU A 23 16.18 28.44 0.51
N LYS A 24 15.94 28.64 1.80
CA LYS A 24 14.74 29.32 2.31
C LYS A 24 15.07 30.08 3.58
N ASN A 25 14.76 31.37 3.63
CA ASN A 25 14.97 32.24 4.80
C ASN A 25 16.43 32.20 5.32
N GLY A 26 17.41 32.25 4.42
CA GLY A 26 18.84 32.18 4.77
C GLY A 26 19.32 30.79 5.22
N ARG A 27 18.47 29.76 5.17
CA ARG A 27 18.83 28.37 5.50
C ARG A 27 19.01 27.55 4.23
N PHE A 28 20.08 26.76 4.19
CA PHE A 28 20.36 25.80 3.14
C PHE A 28 19.91 24.40 3.57
N PHE A 29 19.23 23.69 2.67
CA PHE A 29 18.81 22.31 2.87
C PHE A 29 19.62 21.42 1.93
N ALA A 30 20.38 20.50 2.52
CA ALA A 30 21.16 19.50 1.80
C ALA A 30 20.45 18.15 1.84
N ALA A 31 20.54 17.40 0.73
CA ALA A 31 20.02 16.04 0.65
C ALA A 31 21.13 15.04 0.96
N ALA A 32 20.93 14.21 1.97
CA ALA A 32 21.80 13.07 2.29
C ALA A 32 21.17 11.79 1.72
N LEU A 33 21.65 11.36 0.55
CA LEU A 33 21.10 10.26 -0.24
C LEU A 33 22.08 9.10 -0.26
N CYS A 34 21.67 7.92 0.20
CA CYS A 34 22.51 6.73 0.04
C CYS A 34 22.69 6.39 -1.43
N GLY A 35 23.88 5.89 -1.78
CA GLY A 35 24.21 5.51 -3.16
C GLY A 35 24.35 6.71 -4.12
N TRP A 36 24.25 7.97 -3.67
CA TRP A 36 24.33 9.14 -4.58
C TRP A 36 25.59 9.18 -5.46
N ARG A 37 26.69 8.59 -4.98
CA ARG A 37 27.96 8.50 -5.72
C ARG A 37 28.23 7.12 -6.32
N ASP A 38 27.30 6.18 -6.17
CA ASP A 38 27.47 4.81 -6.62
C ASP A 38 26.53 4.51 -7.79
N THR A 39 27.09 3.95 -8.86
CA THR A 39 26.37 3.64 -10.09
C THR A 39 26.00 2.16 -10.22
N ARG A 40 26.38 1.32 -9.23
CA ARG A 40 26.23 -0.13 -9.28
C ARG A 40 24.81 -0.63 -8.95
N HIS A 41 23.83 0.26 -8.80
CA HIS A 41 22.41 -0.11 -8.68
C HIS A 41 21.95 -1.07 -9.79
N ALA A 42 22.33 -0.77 -11.05
CA ALA A 42 21.99 -1.61 -12.20
C ALA A 42 22.74 -2.95 -12.17
N GLU A 43 24.00 -2.93 -11.74
CA GLU A 43 24.80 -4.15 -11.57
C GLU A 43 24.21 -5.06 -10.49
N GLN A 44 23.81 -4.50 -9.34
CA GLN A 44 23.17 -5.27 -8.28
C GLN A 44 21.89 -5.95 -8.76
N PHE A 45 20.99 -5.21 -9.43
CA PHE A 45 19.80 -5.82 -10.04
C PHE A 45 20.17 -6.92 -11.03
N TRP A 46 21.16 -6.68 -11.89
CA TRP A 46 21.61 -7.67 -12.87
C TRP A 46 22.12 -8.95 -12.20
N ARG A 47 22.99 -8.83 -11.18
CA ARG A 47 23.50 -9.98 -10.41
C ARG A 47 22.37 -10.73 -9.69
N MET A 48 21.44 -10.01 -9.05
CA MET A 48 20.28 -10.60 -8.39
C MET A 48 19.39 -11.40 -9.37
N ASN A 49 19.20 -10.91 -10.59
CA ASN A 49 18.42 -11.62 -11.61
C ASN A 49 19.15 -12.84 -12.22
N LEU A 50 20.48 -12.88 -12.11
CA LEU A 50 21.29 -14.02 -12.56
C LEU A 50 21.54 -15.07 -11.48
N ALA A 51 21.33 -14.72 -10.21
CA ALA A 51 21.47 -15.64 -9.09
C ALA A 51 20.61 -16.89 -9.31
N ARG A 52 21.23 -18.07 -9.13
CA ARG A 52 20.58 -19.38 -9.22
C ARG A 52 20.28 -19.97 -7.86
N THR A 53 21.09 -19.64 -6.86
CA THR A 53 20.93 -20.09 -5.48
C THR A 53 20.63 -18.92 -4.55
N ARG A 54 20.09 -19.23 -3.36
CA ARG A 54 19.92 -18.23 -2.31
C ARG A 54 21.23 -17.55 -1.96
N ASP A 55 22.32 -18.29 -1.83
CA ASP A 55 23.61 -17.73 -1.41
C ASP A 55 24.17 -16.76 -2.46
N GLN A 56 24.02 -17.07 -3.77
CA GLN A 56 24.35 -16.12 -4.84
C GLN A 56 23.46 -14.88 -4.81
N LEU A 57 22.19 -15.02 -4.44
CA LEU A 57 21.28 -13.90 -4.27
C LEU A 57 21.72 -13.00 -3.10
N MET A 58 22.14 -13.58 -1.97
CA MET A 58 22.66 -12.82 -0.83
C MET A 58 23.95 -12.10 -1.19
N GLU A 59 24.90 -12.77 -1.84
CA GLU A 59 26.14 -12.14 -2.33
C GLU A 59 25.84 -10.95 -3.27
N ALA A 60 24.87 -11.11 -4.18
CA ALA A 60 24.43 -10.00 -5.03
C ALA A 60 23.81 -8.86 -4.20
N MET A 61 23.04 -9.16 -3.16
CA MET A 61 22.41 -8.18 -2.28
C MET A 61 23.39 -7.42 -1.40
N GLU A 62 24.55 -8.02 -1.06
CA GLU A 62 25.61 -7.37 -0.27
C GLU A 62 26.24 -6.15 -0.98
N LEU A 63 26.02 -5.98 -2.28
CA LEU A 63 26.37 -4.74 -2.96
C LEU A 63 25.69 -3.52 -2.32
N ASP A 64 24.51 -3.70 -1.72
CA ASP A 64 23.78 -2.68 -0.93
C ASP A 64 23.68 -1.30 -1.58
N GLN A 65 23.44 -1.29 -2.89
CA GLN A 65 23.21 -0.09 -3.67
C GLN A 65 21.73 0.16 -3.90
N LEU A 66 20.85 -0.83 -3.84
CA LEU A 66 19.44 -0.59 -4.09
C LEU A 66 18.82 0.36 -3.04
N PRO A 67 17.90 1.24 -3.48
CA PRO A 67 17.02 1.93 -2.55
C PRO A 67 16.12 0.91 -1.84
N TRP A 68 15.37 1.39 -0.86
CA TRP A 68 14.52 0.54 -0.04
C TRP A 68 13.44 -0.22 -0.83
N PHE A 69 13.43 -1.55 -0.69
CA PHE A 69 12.47 -2.49 -1.25
C PHE A 69 12.06 -3.57 -0.24
N ASN A 70 10.86 -4.10 -0.44
CA ASN A 70 10.44 -5.37 0.14
C ASN A 70 10.69 -6.46 -0.92
N PHE A 71 11.65 -7.34 -0.68
CA PHE A 71 12.05 -8.37 -1.63
C PHE A 71 11.58 -9.74 -1.17
N CYS A 72 10.68 -10.37 -1.92
CA CYS A 72 10.39 -11.79 -1.76
C CYS A 72 11.13 -12.58 -2.84
N TYR A 73 11.69 -13.74 -2.49
CA TYR A 73 12.38 -14.62 -3.43
C TYR A 73 11.93 -16.07 -3.28
N GLY A 74 12.14 -16.84 -4.33
CA GLY A 74 12.02 -18.30 -4.37
C GLY A 74 12.96 -18.88 -5.41
N THR A 75 13.64 -19.98 -5.11
CA THR A 75 14.58 -20.68 -6.01
C THR A 75 14.00 -22.03 -6.46
N ALA A 76 14.60 -22.61 -7.50
CA ALA A 76 14.15 -23.91 -8.03
C ALA A 76 14.44 -25.08 -7.06
N GLU A 77 15.44 -24.91 -6.18
CA GLU A 77 15.82 -25.87 -5.13
C GLU A 77 14.87 -25.82 -3.92
N GLY A 78 13.97 -24.84 -3.87
CA GLY A 78 12.97 -24.71 -2.81
C GLY A 78 13.34 -23.71 -1.71
N ASP A 79 14.46 -23.00 -1.82
CA ASP A 79 14.74 -21.87 -0.92
C ASP A 79 13.79 -20.70 -1.22
N PHE A 80 13.21 -20.10 -0.20
CA PHE A 80 12.37 -18.92 -0.34
C PHE A 80 12.48 -18.01 0.88
N GLY A 81 12.09 -16.76 0.71
CA GLY A 81 12.16 -15.84 1.81
C GLY A 81 11.79 -14.41 1.47
N TYR A 82 11.98 -13.57 2.47
CA TYR A 82 11.74 -12.14 2.44
C TYR A 82 12.94 -11.43 3.02
N ILE A 83 13.33 -10.33 2.38
CA ILE A 83 14.32 -9.39 2.89
C ILE A 83 13.78 -7.99 2.67
N GLN A 84 13.83 -7.19 3.71
CA GLN A 84 13.60 -5.77 3.59
C GLN A 84 14.89 -5.06 3.15
N LEU A 85 15.20 -5.20 1.87
CA LEU A 85 16.45 -4.76 1.25
C LEU A 85 16.54 -3.23 1.11
N GLY A 86 17.75 -2.71 1.20
CA GLY A 86 18.12 -1.41 0.70
C GLY A 86 19.08 -0.69 1.62
N CYS A 87 19.82 0.27 1.06
CA CYS A 87 20.80 1.01 1.83
C CYS A 87 20.14 1.81 2.96
N CYS A 88 20.39 1.38 4.20
CA CYS A 88 19.87 1.99 5.41
C CYS A 88 21.00 2.69 6.17
N PRO A 89 21.11 4.03 6.10
CA PRO A 89 22.18 4.72 6.80
C PRO A 89 22.04 4.62 8.32
N ILE A 90 23.16 4.38 9.00
CA ILE A 90 23.20 4.38 10.46
C ILE A 90 23.05 5.84 10.92
N ARG A 91 21.95 6.14 11.61
CA ARG A 91 21.63 7.47 12.13
C ARG A 91 21.46 7.41 13.65
N PRO A 92 21.72 8.52 14.36
CA PRO A 92 21.54 8.60 15.82
C PRO A 92 20.07 8.64 16.26
N VAL A 93 19.13 8.70 15.31
CA VAL A 93 17.69 8.85 15.53
C VAL A 93 16.93 7.84 14.68
N ARG A 94 15.72 7.46 15.10
CA ARG A 94 14.88 6.56 14.31
C ARG A 94 14.21 7.32 13.17
N LEU A 95 13.86 6.57 12.13
CA LEU A 95 13.11 7.10 11.01
C LEU A 95 11.81 7.76 11.49
N GLY A 96 11.54 8.95 10.94
CA GLY A 96 10.33 9.75 11.18
C GLY A 96 10.20 10.39 12.57
N GLU A 97 11.23 10.31 13.41
CA GLU A 97 11.40 11.22 14.55
C GLU A 97 11.68 12.67 14.10
N PHE A 98 12.18 12.87 12.86
CA PHE A 98 12.50 14.20 12.32
C PHE A 98 12.29 14.29 10.80
N LEU A 99 11.79 15.44 10.33
CA LEU A 99 11.71 15.79 8.91
C LEU A 99 13.02 16.39 8.38
N THR A 100 13.84 16.97 9.26
CA THR A 100 15.13 17.59 8.97
C THR A 100 16.06 17.44 10.16
N LEU A 101 17.35 17.17 9.91
CA LEU A 101 18.39 17.14 10.94
C LEU A 101 19.24 18.42 10.89
N ASP A 102 19.85 18.78 12.02
CA ASP A 102 20.82 19.88 12.07
C ASP A 102 22.07 19.52 11.26
N GLY A 103 22.25 20.14 10.10
CA GLY A 103 23.40 19.90 9.23
C GLY A 103 24.69 20.61 9.65
N THR A 104 24.69 21.41 10.73
CA THR A 104 25.85 22.19 11.19
C THR A 104 26.75 21.43 12.17
N THR A 105 26.36 20.22 12.57
CA THR A 105 27.11 19.37 13.50
C THR A 105 27.47 18.03 12.88
N SER A 106 28.60 17.45 13.27
CA SER A 106 28.96 16.08 12.90
C SER A 106 28.10 15.03 13.59
N LYS A 107 27.41 15.37 14.67
CA LYS A 107 26.56 14.44 15.44
C LYS A 107 25.40 13.86 14.63
N THR A 108 24.98 14.54 13.57
CA THR A 108 23.87 14.13 12.69
C THR A 108 24.34 13.49 11.38
N LEU A 109 25.66 13.42 11.15
CA LEU A 109 26.22 12.67 10.04
C LEU A 109 25.91 11.18 10.23
N TRP A 110 25.55 10.53 9.14
CA TRP A 110 25.37 9.08 9.14
C TRP A 110 26.72 8.38 9.42
N GLN A 111 26.68 7.22 10.06
CA GLN A 111 27.88 6.48 10.51
C GLN A 111 28.07 5.21 9.68
N GLY A 112 28.04 5.38 8.36
CA GLY A 112 28.02 4.26 7.41
C GLY A 112 26.61 3.72 7.18
N VAL A 113 26.55 2.46 6.75
CA VAL A 113 25.32 1.79 6.31
C VAL A 113 25.16 0.50 7.11
N VAL A 114 23.92 0.16 7.44
CA VAL A 114 23.58 -1.09 8.13
C VAL A 114 23.86 -2.27 7.20
N ALA A 115 24.59 -3.27 7.71
CA ALA A 115 24.89 -4.46 6.93
C ALA A 115 23.63 -5.27 6.59
N LEU A 116 23.63 -5.97 5.44
CA LEU A 116 22.51 -6.81 4.99
C LEU A 116 22.00 -7.77 6.08
N ALA A 117 22.92 -8.41 6.82
CA ALA A 117 22.60 -9.35 7.89
C ALA A 117 21.84 -8.73 9.08
N GLN A 118 21.88 -7.39 9.21
CA GLN A 118 21.19 -6.62 10.24
C GLN A 118 19.88 -6.01 9.73
N LEU A 119 19.41 -6.38 8.54
CA LEU A 119 18.10 -5.98 8.00
C LEU A 119 17.03 -7.03 8.37
N PRO A 120 15.74 -6.63 8.44
CA PRO A 120 14.63 -7.56 8.63
C PRO A 120 14.57 -8.59 7.51
N GLN A 121 14.70 -9.86 7.88
CA GLN A 121 14.71 -10.96 6.93
C GLN A 121 14.12 -12.24 7.52
N VAL A 122 13.53 -13.05 6.65
CA VAL A 122 12.93 -14.36 6.97
C VAL A 122 13.28 -15.32 5.85
N HIS A 123 13.83 -16.48 6.18
CA HIS A 123 14.24 -17.50 5.22
C HIS A 123 13.61 -18.83 5.60
N ASN A 124 13.02 -19.54 4.62
CA ASN A 124 12.42 -20.85 4.76
C ASN A 124 11.59 -21.03 6.05
N PRO A 125 10.62 -20.12 6.35
CA PRO A 125 9.82 -20.26 7.55
C PRO A 125 8.99 -21.55 7.49
N THR A 126 8.86 -22.24 8.62
CA THR A 126 8.10 -23.50 8.73
C THR A 126 6.61 -23.35 8.44
N THR A 127 6.10 -22.13 8.40
CA THR A 127 4.74 -21.77 7.98
C THR A 127 4.51 -21.98 6.48
N GLY A 128 5.56 -22.15 5.68
CA GLY A 128 5.46 -22.52 4.26
C GLY A 128 5.16 -21.36 3.30
N PHE A 129 5.16 -20.10 3.77
CA PHE A 129 4.94 -18.94 2.92
C PHE A 129 5.59 -17.67 3.45
N VAL A 130 5.82 -16.72 2.54
CA VAL A 130 6.12 -15.32 2.83
C VAL A 130 5.23 -14.41 1.97
N GLN A 131 4.85 -13.25 2.48
CA GLN A 131 4.10 -12.24 1.74
C GLN A 131 4.67 -10.84 2.00
N SER A 132 4.52 -9.94 1.03
CA SER A 132 4.70 -8.51 1.30
C SER A 132 3.66 -7.67 0.57
N CYS A 133 2.73 -7.10 1.34
CA CYS A 133 1.70 -6.20 0.85
C CYS A 133 1.88 -4.78 1.40
N ASN A 134 3.15 -4.31 1.46
CA ASN A 134 3.53 -3.05 2.12
C ASN A 134 3.15 -3.02 3.61
N THR A 135 3.16 -4.20 4.24
CA THR A 135 3.03 -4.42 5.68
C THR A 135 4.39 -4.31 6.38
N SER A 136 4.40 -4.29 7.71
CA SER A 136 5.61 -4.45 8.53
C SER A 136 6.20 -5.85 8.38
N ALA A 137 7.51 -5.98 8.63
CA ALA A 137 8.28 -7.20 8.38
C ALA A 137 7.85 -8.37 9.28
N ASP A 138 7.26 -8.10 10.44
CA ASP A 138 6.62 -9.09 11.32
C ASP A 138 5.34 -9.70 10.74
N GLN A 139 4.77 -9.09 9.70
CA GLN A 139 3.58 -9.59 9.02
C GLN A 139 3.93 -10.39 7.75
N THR A 140 5.21 -10.61 7.46
CA THR A 140 5.65 -11.36 6.28
C THR A 140 5.19 -12.82 6.32
N THR A 141 5.08 -13.41 7.51
CA THR A 141 4.48 -14.72 7.73
C THR A 141 3.82 -14.77 9.12
N THR A 142 3.21 -15.88 9.49
CA THR A 142 2.57 -16.00 10.82
C THR A 142 3.58 -16.35 11.93
N GLY A 143 3.29 -15.93 13.16
CA GLY A 143 4.06 -16.33 14.34
C GLY A 143 5.37 -15.57 14.59
N LEU A 144 5.72 -14.60 13.73
CA LEU A 144 6.87 -13.73 13.96
C LEU A 144 6.66 -12.83 15.19
N LYS A 145 7.74 -12.57 15.93
CA LYS A 145 7.76 -11.65 17.09
C LYS A 145 8.73 -10.49 16.91
N MET A 146 9.13 -10.26 15.67
CA MET A 146 10.07 -9.23 15.26
C MET A 146 9.49 -7.84 15.53
N LYS A 147 10.31 -6.92 16.02
CA LYS A 147 9.93 -5.53 16.31
C LYS A 147 10.93 -4.58 15.67
N ALA A 148 10.53 -3.32 15.45
CA ALA A 148 11.42 -2.29 14.90
C ALA A 148 12.64 -2.03 15.82
N GLU A 149 12.49 -2.27 17.12
CA GLU A 149 13.56 -2.11 18.10
C GLU A 149 14.65 -3.17 18.01
N ASP A 150 14.36 -4.30 17.36
CA ASP A 150 15.33 -5.39 17.14
C ASP A 150 16.40 -5.00 16.09
N PHE A 151 16.21 -3.89 15.38
CA PHE A 151 17.10 -3.41 14.30
C PHE A 151 17.69 -2.02 14.61
N PRO A 152 18.86 -1.69 14.01
CA PRO A 152 19.46 -0.37 14.15
C PRO A 152 18.49 0.77 13.78
N PRO A 153 18.59 1.97 14.41
CA PRO A 153 17.63 3.06 14.23
C PRO A 153 17.36 3.52 12.80
N GLY A 154 18.33 3.36 11.89
CA GLY A 154 18.22 3.73 10.48
C GLY A 154 17.51 2.70 9.59
N VAL A 155 17.18 1.53 10.14
CA VAL A 155 16.54 0.43 9.41
C VAL A 155 15.04 0.66 9.35
N PHE A 156 14.47 0.50 8.15
CA PHE A 156 13.02 0.52 7.98
C PHE A 156 12.38 -0.71 8.63
N PHE A 157 11.09 -0.64 8.98
CA PHE A 157 10.36 -1.80 9.52
C PHE A 157 8.96 -1.85 8.90
N GLY A 158 8.93 -2.19 7.62
CA GLY A 158 7.81 -1.98 6.72
C GLY A 158 7.64 -0.53 6.30
N HIS A 159 6.50 -0.28 5.68
CA HIS A 159 6.10 1.07 5.31
C HIS A 159 5.75 1.89 6.57
N TYR A 160 6.26 3.12 6.64
CA TYR A 160 6.03 4.02 7.77
C TYR A 160 4.55 4.07 8.16
N GLY A 161 4.24 3.78 9.43
CA GLY A 161 2.87 3.80 9.99
C GLY A 161 1.97 2.59 9.71
N ALA A 162 2.46 1.53 9.05
CA ALA A 162 1.62 0.41 8.60
C ALA A 162 1.38 -0.68 9.66
N LYS A 163 0.65 -0.37 10.75
CA LYS A 163 0.20 -1.42 11.71
C LYS A 163 -0.84 -2.37 11.10
N TRP A 164 -1.70 -1.86 10.22
CA TRP A 164 -2.74 -2.65 9.55
C TRP A 164 -2.85 -2.30 8.07
N ARG A 165 -2.97 -3.33 7.21
CA ARG A 165 -3.25 -3.20 5.77
C ARG A 165 -4.22 -4.30 5.35
N GLY A 166 -5.34 -3.94 4.71
CA GLY A 166 -6.37 -4.90 4.32
C GLY A 166 -5.87 -5.99 3.38
N ARG A 167 -5.06 -5.61 2.37
CA ARG A 167 -4.48 -6.55 1.41
C ARG A 167 -3.49 -7.53 2.05
N GLY A 168 -2.63 -7.04 2.95
CA GLY A 168 -1.70 -7.91 3.70
C GLY A 168 -2.43 -8.84 4.67
N THR A 169 -3.44 -8.31 5.36
CA THR A 169 -4.30 -9.11 6.25
C THR A 169 -5.04 -10.20 5.49
N ARG A 170 -5.60 -9.88 4.31
CA ARG A 170 -6.26 -10.85 3.44
C ARG A 170 -5.29 -11.90 2.91
N SER A 171 -4.10 -11.48 2.47
CA SER A 171 -3.03 -12.39 2.03
C SER A 171 -2.62 -13.37 3.13
N LEU A 172 -2.39 -12.88 4.36
CA LEU A 172 -2.10 -13.71 5.52
C LEU A 172 -3.23 -14.70 5.84
N GLU A 173 -4.50 -14.25 5.79
CA GLU A 173 -5.66 -15.10 6.06
C GLU A 173 -5.76 -16.28 5.07
N VAL A 174 -5.48 -16.05 3.79
CA VAL A 174 -5.51 -17.10 2.77
C VAL A 174 -4.30 -18.01 2.88
N LEU A 175 -3.08 -17.44 2.91
CA LEU A 175 -1.84 -18.22 2.88
C LEU A 175 -1.60 -19.02 4.17
N SER A 176 -2.02 -18.52 5.34
CA SER A 176 -1.89 -19.27 6.60
C SER A 176 -2.75 -20.54 6.69
N LYS A 177 -3.75 -20.67 5.81
CA LYS A 177 -4.62 -21.84 5.71
C LYS A 177 -4.35 -22.69 4.47
N ALA A 178 -3.41 -22.26 3.63
CA ALA A 178 -3.10 -22.93 2.39
C ALA A 178 -2.47 -24.31 2.65
N LYS A 179 -2.90 -25.29 1.86
CA LYS A 179 -2.31 -26.64 1.77
C LYS A 179 -2.33 -27.03 0.30
N ASP A 180 -1.25 -27.66 -0.17
CA ASP A 180 -1.11 -28.09 -1.58
C ASP A 180 -1.44 -26.96 -2.58
N PHE A 181 -0.93 -25.75 -2.30
CA PHE A 181 -1.32 -24.51 -2.96
C PHE A 181 -0.91 -24.52 -4.44
N THR A 182 -1.90 -24.54 -5.33
CA THR A 182 -1.66 -24.69 -6.77
C THR A 182 -1.41 -23.33 -7.45
N LEU A 183 -0.98 -23.36 -8.72
CA LEU A 183 -0.92 -22.15 -9.54
C LEU A 183 -2.31 -21.51 -9.73
N THR A 184 -3.37 -22.31 -9.77
CA THR A 184 -4.75 -21.80 -9.83
C THR A 184 -5.11 -21.06 -8.55
N ASP A 185 -4.74 -21.58 -7.38
CA ASP A 185 -4.98 -20.90 -6.10
C ASP A 185 -4.18 -19.60 -6.01
N ALA A 186 -2.92 -19.61 -6.44
CA ALA A 186 -2.10 -18.41 -6.53
C ALA A 186 -2.71 -17.35 -7.46
N THR A 187 -3.25 -17.77 -8.61
CA THR A 187 -3.95 -16.89 -9.55
C THR A 187 -5.21 -16.31 -8.91
N ASN A 188 -6.01 -17.14 -8.24
CA ASN A 188 -7.22 -16.71 -7.55
C ASN A 188 -6.91 -15.69 -6.44
N LEU A 189 -5.83 -15.91 -5.66
CA LEU A 189 -5.38 -14.97 -4.64
C LEU A 189 -4.89 -13.64 -5.25
N ALA A 190 -4.17 -13.69 -6.37
CA ALA A 190 -3.68 -12.49 -7.06
C ALA A 190 -4.82 -11.61 -7.60
N PHE A 191 -5.96 -12.23 -7.96
CA PHE A 191 -7.17 -11.55 -8.43
C PHE A 191 -8.29 -11.48 -7.36
N ASP A 192 -7.98 -11.74 -6.09
CA ASP A 192 -8.95 -11.67 -5.00
C ASP A 192 -9.46 -10.21 -4.83
N THR A 193 -10.77 -10.04 -4.99
CA THR A 193 -11.45 -8.74 -4.86
C THR A 193 -12.27 -8.61 -3.57
N PHE A 194 -12.10 -9.52 -2.62
CA PHE A 194 -12.77 -9.47 -1.33
C PHE A 194 -12.24 -8.30 -0.50
N THR A 195 -13.14 -7.43 -0.04
CA THR A 195 -12.77 -6.34 0.88
C THR A 195 -13.10 -6.69 2.33
N LEU A 196 -12.11 -6.53 3.21
CA LEU A 196 -12.27 -6.69 4.65
C LEU A 196 -13.18 -5.62 5.27
N ALA A 197 -13.44 -4.51 4.57
CA ALA A 197 -14.35 -3.46 5.04
C ALA A 197 -15.77 -3.98 5.32
N THR A 198 -16.19 -5.05 4.64
CA THR A 198 -17.48 -5.73 4.90
C THR A 198 -17.60 -6.21 6.35
N ARG A 199 -16.53 -6.76 6.92
CA ARG A 199 -16.51 -7.29 8.29
C ARG A 199 -16.70 -6.20 9.34
N PHE A 200 -16.19 -5.00 9.07
CA PHE A 200 -16.11 -3.93 10.07
C PHE A 200 -17.15 -2.83 9.86
N TRP A 201 -17.69 -2.67 8.66
CA TRP A 201 -18.56 -1.54 8.33
C TRP A 201 -19.88 -1.93 7.68
N GLN A 202 -19.96 -3.01 6.90
CA GLN A 202 -21.21 -3.38 6.23
C GLN A 202 -22.28 -3.81 7.24
N HIS A 203 -21.97 -4.77 8.11
CA HIS A 203 -22.95 -5.23 9.10
C HIS A 203 -23.35 -4.12 10.09
N PRO A 204 -22.40 -3.38 10.72
CA PRO A 204 -22.76 -2.26 11.59
C PRO A 204 -23.54 -1.15 10.89
N LEU A 205 -23.26 -0.87 9.61
CA LEU A 205 -24.06 0.05 8.82
C LEU A 205 -25.51 -0.44 8.68
N MET A 206 -25.73 -1.73 8.39
CA MET A 206 -27.09 -2.25 8.26
C MET A 206 -27.84 -2.18 9.59
N VAL A 207 -27.17 -2.45 10.72
CA VAL A 207 -27.75 -2.27 12.06
C VAL A 207 -28.13 -0.81 12.32
N ALA A 208 -27.25 0.14 11.99
CA ALA A 208 -27.54 1.56 12.13
C ALA A 208 -28.67 2.01 11.21
N TYR A 209 -28.69 1.52 9.97
CA TYR A 209 -29.76 1.80 9.01
C TYR A 209 -31.11 1.30 9.53
N ASP A 210 -31.21 0.05 9.98
CA ASP A 210 -32.46 -0.50 10.49
C ASP A 210 -32.97 0.26 11.74
N ARG A 211 -32.05 0.77 12.57
CA ARG A 211 -32.39 1.59 13.75
C ARG A 211 -32.94 2.97 13.38
N TYR A 212 -32.34 3.65 12.41
CA TYR A 212 -32.61 5.06 12.13
C TYR A 212 -33.40 5.30 10.83
N ARG A 213 -33.77 4.26 10.06
CA ARG A 213 -34.44 4.41 8.76
C ARG A 213 -35.77 5.15 8.83
N GLU A 214 -36.53 4.99 9.91
CA GLU A 214 -37.82 5.69 10.10
C GLU A 214 -37.64 7.20 10.37
N GLU A 215 -36.44 7.63 10.77
CA GLU A 215 -36.11 9.05 10.96
C GLU A 215 -35.71 9.74 9.64
N ILE A 216 -35.50 8.98 8.56
CA ILE A 216 -35.03 9.49 7.29
C ILE A 216 -36.17 10.20 6.54
N VAL A 217 -36.07 11.52 6.46
CA VAL A 217 -36.99 12.36 5.66
C VAL A 217 -36.54 12.43 4.20
N ASN A 218 -37.51 12.52 3.27
CA ASN A 218 -37.26 12.64 1.82
C ASN A 218 -36.37 11.50 1.26
N ALA A 219 -36.65 10.28 1.69
CA ALA A 219 -35.99 9.06 1.23
C ALA A 219 -36.21 8.85 -0.29
N PRO A 220 -35.16 8.60 -1.08
CA PRO A 220 -35.31 8.21 -2.47
C PRO A 220 -36.06 6.88 -2.60
N ARG A 221 -36.83 6.72 -3.68
CA ARG A 221 -37.63 5.50 -3.94
C ARG A 221 -36.81 4.20 -3.91
N GLU A 222 -35.56 4.24 -4.37
CA GLU A 222 -34.66 3.07 -4.42
C GLU A 222 -33.88 2.84 -3.11
N LEU A 223 -34.13 3.60 -2.04
CA LEU A 223 -33.34 3.50 -0.80
C LEU A 223 -33.40 2.12 -0.16
N ASP A 224 -34.59 1.52 -0.01
CA ASP A 224 -34.74 0.19 0.58
C ASP A 224 -34.10 -0.90 -0.30
N GLN A 225 -34.18 -0.77 -1.62
CA GLN A 225 -33.52 -1.68 -2.56
C GLN A 225 -31.99 -1.56 -2.48
N ALA A 226 -31.48 -0.33 -2.35
CA ALA A 226 -30.06 -0.08 -2.14
C ALA A 226 -29.57 -0.66 -0.80
N ALA A 227 -30.32 -0.45 0.30
CA ALA A 227 -29.99 -1.05 1.58
C ALA A 227 -29.98 -2.58 1.51
N LYS A 228 -30.98 -3.18 0.84
CA LYS A 228 -31.00 -4.63 0.60
C LYS A 228 -29.77 -5.10 -0.19
N ALA A 229 -29.39 -4.41 -1.27
CA ALA A 229 -28.22 -4.77 -2.07
C ALA A 229 -26.90 -4.65 -1.28
N VAL A 230 -26.77 -3.67 -0.39
CA VAL A 230 -25.62 -3.58 0.53
C VAL A 230 -25.66 -4.71 1.56
N ARG A 231 -26.83 -5.06 2.10
CA ARG A 231 -26.99 -6.15 3.08
C ARG A 231 -26.61 -7.51 2.50
N GLU A 232 -27.06 -7.81 1.28
CA GLU A 232 -26.85 -9.10 0.61
C GLU A 232 -25.48 -9.21 -0.07
N TRP A 233 -24.70 -8.13 -0.11
CA TRP A 233 -23.38 -8.15 -0.73
C TRP A 233 -22.43 -9.11 -0.01
N ASN A 234 -21.82 -10.02 -0.76
CA ASN A 234 -20.86 -11.01 -0.26
C ASN A 234 -19.44 -10.45 -0.04
N GLY A 235 -19.22 -9.15 -0.22
CA GLY A 235 -17.93 -8.50 -0.05
C GLY A 235 -16.95 -8.61 -1.23
N LEU A 236 -17.32 -9.28 -2.33
CA LEU A 236 -16.52 -9.33 -3.55
C LEU A 236 -16.81 -8.11 -4.45
N ILE A 237 -15.76 -7.41 -4.88
CA ILE A 237 -15.86 -6.27 -5.80
C ILE A 237 -15.75 -6.80 -7.24
N THR A 238 -16.80 -7.49 -7.70
CA THR A 238 -16.92 -7.99 -9.09
C THR A 238 -17.56 -6.94 -10.00
N LYS A 239 -17.50 -7.14 -11.34
CA LYS A 239 -18.11 -6.21 -12.30
C LYS A 239 -19.64 -6.12 -12.17
N GLU A 240 -20.30 -7.19 -11.73
CA GLU A 240 -21.75 -7.24 -11.47
C GLU A 240 -22.15 -6.67 -10.11
N SER A 241 -21.19 -6.36 -9.24
CA SER A 241 -21.47 -6.08 -7.83
C SER A 241 -22.12 -4.70 -7.63
N VAL A 242 -23.45 -4.69 -7.49
CA VAL A 242 -24.23 -3.49 -7.12
C VAL A 242 -23.94 -3.08 -5.67
N GLY A 243 -23.84 -4.06 -4.77
CA GLY A 243 -23.51 -3.82 -3.36
C GLY A 243 -22.16 -3.11 -3.17
N ALA A 244 -21.13 -3.50 -3.95
CA ALA A 244 -19.84 -2.82 -3.92
C ALA A 244 -19.94 -1.34 -4.35
N THR A 245 -20.70 -1.03 -5.40
CA THR A 245 -20.94 0.35 -5.84
C THR A 245 -21.60 1.16 -4.73
N LEU A 246 -22.72 0.67 -4.19
CA LEU A 246 -23.48 1.36 -3.15
C LEU A 246 -22.64 1.58 -1.89
N PHE A 247 -21.94 0.54 -1.44
CA PHE A 247 -21.08 0.63 -0.26
C PHE A 247 -19.93 1.63 -0.47
N ARG A 248 -19.31 1.66 -1.65
CA ARG A 248 -18.25 2.63 -1.97
C ARG A 248 -18.78 4.07 -1.97
N PHE A 249 -19.92 4.32 -2.61
CA PHE A 249 -20.51 5.66 -2.64
C PHE A 249 -20.99 6.10 -1.26
N TRP A 250 -21.51 5.17 -0.46
CA TRP A 250 -21.83 5.41 0.94
C TRP A 250 -20.60 5.79 1.77
N ARG A 251 -19.49 5.05 1.66
CA ARG A 251 -18.22 5.40 2.34
C ARG A 251 -17.76 6.81 2.00
N ILE A 252 -17.86 7.19 0.72
CA ILE A 252 -17.51 8.55 0.27
C ILE A 252 -18.45 9.58 0.90
N ALA A 253 -19.77 9.35 0.85
CA ALA A 253 -20.76 10.27 1.39
C ALA A 253 -20.64 10.46 2.91
N TYR A 254 -20.40 9.38 3.66
CA TYR A 254 -20.18 9.47 5.11
C TYR A 254 -18.94 10.29 5.44
N ALA A 255 -17.87 10.12 4.64
CA ALA A 255 -16.61 10.81 4.85
C ALA A 255 -16.59 12.28 4.45
N GLU A 256 -17.58 12.75 3.66
CA GLU A 256 -17.79 14.19 3.46
C GLU A 256 -18.06 14.90 4.81
N LYS A 257 -18.65 14.19 5.79
CA LYS A 257 -18.87 14.68 7.17
C LYS A 257 -17.81 14.21 8.16
N TYR A 258 -17.28 13.00 7.96
CA TYR A 258 -16.28 12.38 8.83
C TYR A 258 -15.02 11.97 8.05
N PRO A 259 -14.14 12.90 7.67
CA PRO A 259 -13.02 12.61 6.77
C PRO A 259 -12.07 11.51 7.27
N ALA A 260 -11.88 11.41 8.59
CA ALA A 260 -11.06 10.37 9.22
C ALA A 260 -11.61 8.95 8.99
N ALA A 261 -12.90 8.80 8.68
CA ALA A 261 -13.49 7.51 8.41
C ALA A 261 -13.01 6.88 7.09
N LEU A 262 -12.43 7.63 6.14
CA LEU A 262 -11.85 7.02 4.93
C LEU A 262 -10.47 6.43 5.23
N GLY A 263 -10.25 5.20 4.77
CA GLY A 263 -8.99 4.47 4.98
C GLY A 263 -8.96 3.65 6.27
N GLU A 264 -9.94 3.82 7.15
CA GLU A 264 -10.13 2.95 8.32
C GLU A 264 -10.96 1.71 7.94
N GLU A 265 -10.28 0.56 7.85
CA GLU A 265 -10.87 -0.74 7.50
C GLU A 265 -10.46 -1.84 8.48
N GLN A 266 -10.27 -1.49 9.76
CA GLN A 266 -9.88 -2.43 10.83
C GLN A 266 -11.00 -2.59 11.87
N ALA A 267 -10.82 -3.52 12.82
CA ALA A 267 -11.77 -3.73 13.91
C ALA A 267 -12.03 -2.43 14.69
N ASP A 268 -13.25 -2.29 15.22
CA ASP A 268 -13.70 -1.18 16.07
C ASP A 268 -13.67 0.23 15.45
N THR A 269 -13.56 0.32 14.12
CA THR A 269 -13.54 1.59 13.39
C THR A 269 -14.91 2.12 12.99
N PHE A 270 -15.96 1.30 13.08
CA PHE A 270 -17.31 1.78 12.85
C PHE A 270 -17.71 2.81 13.93
N PRO A 271 -18.48 3.86 13.60
CA PRO A 271 -18.81 4.91 14.55
C PRO A 271 -19.58 4.42 15.77
N LYS A 272 -19.26 4.99 16.94
CA LYS A 272 -19.74 4.51 18.24
C LYS A 272 -20.83 5.37 18.84
N THR A 273 -20.89 6.66 18.50
CA THR A 273 -21.92 7.55 19.03
C THR A 273 -23.23 7.41 18.25
N GLU A 274 -24.36 7.59 18.92
CA GLU A 274 -25.68 7.55 18.25
C GLU A 274 -25.78 8.56 17.10
N LYS A 275 -25.22 9.76 17.30
CA LYS A 275 -25.20 10.80 16.27
C LYS A 275 -24.45 10.34 15.02
N GLU A 276 -23.27 9.75 15.18
CA GLU A 276 -22.49 9.26 14.04
C GLU A 276 -23.15 8.07 13.36
N GLN A 277 -23.80 7.18 14.11
CA GLN A 277 -24.54 6.04 13.54
C GLN A 277 -25.78 6.49 12.76
N ARG A 278 -26.51 7.49 13.28
CA ARG A 278 -27.60 8.17 12.56
C ARG A 278 -27.09 8.84 11.28
N ASP A 279 -25.95 9.52 11.37
CA ASP A 279 -25.29 10.14 10.22
C ASP A 279 -24.83 9.09 9.19
N ALA A 280 -24.35 7.93 9.64
CA ALA A 280 -23.99 6.80 8.78
C ALA A 280 -25.20 6.20 8.05
N ALA A 281 -26.33 6.02 8.74
CA ALA A 281 -27.60 5.61 8.11
C ALA A 281 -28.07 6.64 7.07
N THR A 282 -28.04 7.92 7.42
CA THR A 282 -28.43 9.02 6.53
C THR A 282 -27.51 9.14 5.31
N ALA A 283 -26.21 8.86 5.45
CA ALA A 283 -25.27 8.90 4.32
C ALA A 283 -25.63 7.93 3.19
N LEU A 284 -26.43 6.88 3.45
CA LEU A 284 -26.91 5.98 2.40
C LEU A 284 -27.87 6.70 1.43
N VAL A 285 -28.67 7.64 1.92
CA VAL A 285 -29.51 8.53 1.09
C VAL A 285 -28.64 9.34 0.13
N SER A 286 -27.55 9.92 0.64
CA SER A 286 -26.62 10.70 -0.17
C SER A 286 -25.96 9.84 -1.25
N ALA A 287 -25.59 8.60 -0.93
CA ALA A 287 -25.05 7.66 -1.92
C ALA A 287 -26.05 7.35 -3.04
N VAL A 288 -27.29 7.03 -2.68
CA VAL A 288 -28.38 6.74 -3.63
C VAL A 288 -28.66 7.93 -4.53
N LYS A 289 -28.83 9.13 -3.96
CA LYS A 289 -29.04 10.38 -4.73
C LYS A 289 -27.88 10.67 -5.68
N LYS A 290 -26.64 10.46 -5.23
CA LYS A 290 -25.43 10.68 -6.04
C LYS A 290 -25.40 9.73 -7.23
N LEU A 291 -25.69 8.44 -7.03
CA LEU A 291 -25.74 7.47 -8.12
C LEU A 291 -26.87 7.77 -9.11
N GLN A 292 -28.09 8.06 -8.64
CA GLN A 292 -29.22 8.44 -9.50
C GLN A 292 -28.92 9.67 -10.35
N LYS A 293 -28.20 10.66 -9.79
CA LYS A 293 -27.77 11.84 -10.54
C LYS A 293 -26.85 11.49 -11.71
N TYR A 294 -25.97 10.49 -11.57
CA TYR A 294 -24.99 10.13 -12.60
C TYR A 294 -25.45 9.00 -13.54
N HIS A 295 -26.34 8.13 -13.10
CA HIS A 295 -26.69 6.87 -13.80
C HIS A 295 -28.19 6.60 -13.90
N THR A 296 -29.06 7.55 -13.53
CA THR A 296 -30.54 7.43 -13.52
C THR A 296 -31.12 6.39 -12.56
N SER A 297 -30.32 5.44 -12.07
CA SER A 297 -30.63 4.49 -10.99
C SER A 297 -29.48 4.43 -9.97
N ALA A 298 -29.78 4.02 -8.75
CA ALA A 298 -28.80 3.71 -7.71
C ALA A 298 -28.28 2.26 -7.75
N LEU A 299 -28.97 1.36 -8.47
CA LEU A 299 -28.62 -0.06 -8.55
C LEU A 299 -27.62 -0.33 -9.69
N VAL A 300 -26.47 0.35 -9.64
CA VAL A 300 -25.48 0.33 -10.73
C VAL A 300 -24.40 -0.73 -10.45
N PRO A 301 -24.18 -1.70 -11.35
CA PRO A 301 -23.07 -2.65 -11.22
C PRO A 301 -21.71 -1.94 -11.22
N TRP A 302 -20.76 -2.43 -10.43
CA TRP A 302 -19.43 -1.82 -10.29
C TRP A 302 -18.68 -1.65 -11.62
N GLY A 303 -18.85 -2.60 -12.55
CA GLY A 303 -18.22 -2.59 -13.87
C GLY A 303 -18.69 -1.47 -14.80
N GLU A 304 -19.87 -0.88 -14.55
CA GLU A 304 -20.33 0.31 -15.27
C GLU A 304 -19.61 1.58 -14.79
N ILE A 305 -19.24 1.60 -13.50
CA ILE A 305 -18.51 2.70 -12.86
C ILE A 305 -17.01 2.61 -13.18
N LEU A 306 -16.37 1.50 -12.81
CA LEU A 306 -14.93 1.32 -12.94
C LEU A 306 -14.59 0.67 -14.29
N ARG A 307 -14.32 1.52 -15.29
CA ARG A 307 -13.93 1.08 -16.64
C ARG A 307 -12.49 1.46 -16.96
N LEU A 308 -11.68 0.46 -17.31
CA LEU A 308 -10.37 0.69 -17.92
C LEU A 308 -10.55 0.94 -19.42
N ARG A 309 -10.38 2.19 -19.86
CA ARG A 309 -10.48 2.57 -21.28
C ARG A 309 -9.11 2.89 -21.85
N CYS A 310 -8.61 2.03 -22.73
CA CYS A 310 -7.41 2.33 -23.53
C CYS A 310 -7.84 2.88 -24.89
N HIS A 311 -7.51 4.14 -25.19
CA HIS A 311 -7.88 4.81 -26.45
C HIS A 311 -6.89 4.55 -27.61
N ARG A 312 -6.00 3.55 -27.49
CA ARG A 312 -5.11 3.20 -28.60
C ARG A 312 -5.74 2.11 -29.48
N PRO A 313 -5.96 2.35 -30.78
CA PRO A 313 -6.10 1.23 -31.71
C PRO A 313 -4.78 0.44 -31.62
N VAL A 314 -4.87 -0.88 -31.45
CA VAL A 314 -3.71 -1.75 -31.58
C VAL A 314 -3.10 -1.46 -32.96
N PRO A 315 -1.87 -0.93 -33.07
CA PRO A 315 -1.25 -0.81 -34.38
C PRO A 315 -1.16 -2.23 -34.94
N ARG A 316 -1.64 -2.46 -36.18
CA ARG A 316 -1.54 -3.75 -36.89
C ARG A 316 -0.09 -4.25 -37.08
N TRP A 317 0.91 -3.51 -36.59
CA TRP A 317 2.34 -3.75 -36.76
C TRP A 317 2.97 -4.15 -35.43
N ARG A 318 2.86 -5.44 -35.09
CA ARG A 318 3.84 -6.26 -34.34
C ARG A 318 3.18 -7.60 -33.97
N ARG A 319 2.92 -8.42 -34.99
CA ARG A 319 3.14 -9.86 -34.80
C ARG A 319 4.65 -10.01 -34.87
N TRP A 320 5.28 -10.34 -33.74
CA TRP A 320 6.63 -10.88 -33.78
C TRP A 320 6.58 -12.17 -34.61
N PRO A 321 7.52 -12.40 -35.55
CA PRO A 321 7.63 -13.69 -36.22
C PRO A 321 7.74 -14.78 -35.16
N LYS A 322 7.03 -15.90 -35.39
CA LYS A 322 7.06 -17.08 -34.53
C LYS A 322 8.45 -17.68 -34.46
#